data_AF-A0A9X1DMC1-F1
#
_entry.id   AF-A0A9X1DMC1-F1
#
_cell.length_a   1.000
_cell.length_b   1.000
_cell.length_c   1.000
_cell.angle_alpha   90.00
_cell.angle_beta   90.00
_cell.angle_gamma   90.00
#
_symmetry.space_group_name_H-M   'P 1'
#
loop_
_entity.id
_entity.type
_entity.pdbx_description
1 polymer ?
#
loop_
_entity_poly.entity_id
_entity_poly.type
_entity_poly.pdbx_seq_one_letter_code
_entity_poly.pdbx_strand_id
1 'polypeptide(L)' 'MTIKHADRTIVLQNGEIIEQGAHDNLLHQDGAYKNLILAQTVWNKASRHSDRTRKKASRH' A
#
# COMPACT_ATOMS: atom_id res chain seq x y z
N MET A 1 -5.32 -0.17 -18.51
CA MET A 1 -4.76 1.20 -18.57
C MET A 1 -4.32 1.57 -17.16
N THR A 2 -3.05 1.92 -16.98
CA THR A 2 -2.44 1.98 -15.65
C THR A 2 -2.71 3.34 -15.01
N ILE A 3 -3.27 3.33 -13.80
CA ILE A 3 -3.42 4.47 -12.88
C ILE A 3 -2.02 4.92 -12.43
N LYS A 4 -1.20 5.40 -13.36
CA LYS A 4 0.18 5.88 -13.14
C LYS A 4 0.29 7.40 -13.13
N HIS A 5 -0.81 8.10 -13.42
CA HIS A 5 -0.91 9.56 -13.37
C HIS A 5 -2.02 9.97 -12.39
N ALA A 6 -1.96 9.49 -11.16
CA ALA A 6 -2.71 10.14 -10.09
C ALA A 6 -1.93 11.43 -9.76
N ASP A 7 -2.24 12.51 -10.47
CA ASP A 7 -1.59 13.82 -10.25
C ASP A 7 -1.74 14.28 -8.78
N ARG A 8 -2.74 13.74 -8.08
CA ARG A 8 -3.00 13.97 -6.65
C ARG A 8 -3.55 12.72 -5.98
N THR A 9 -2.97 12.40 -4.85
CA THR A 9 -3.45 11.43 -3.86
C THR A 9 -4.12 12.20 -2.73
N ILE A 10 -5.23 11.69 -2.22
CA ILE A 10 -5.98 12.25 -1.09
C ILE A 10 -6.08 11.17 -0.02
N VAL A 11 -5.69 11.49 1.20
CA VAL A 11 -5.82 10.63 2.37
C VAL A 11 -7.00 11.11 3.18
N LEU A 12 -7.96 10.21 3.40
CA LEU A 12 -9.15 10.45 4.20
C LEU A 12 -9.02 9.74 5.53
N GLN A 13 -9.31 10.45 6.62
CA GLN A 13 -9.49 9.87 7.95
C GLN A 13 -10.76 10.44 8.56
N ASN A 14 -11.64 9.56 9.05
CA ASN A 14 -12.93 9.92 9.66
C ASN A 14 -13.83 10.80 8.77
N GLY A 15 -13.73 10.65 7.44
CA GLY A 15 -14.51 11.45 6.49
C GLY A 15 -13.90 12.81 6.17
N GLU A 16 -12.74 13.15 6.73
CA GLU A 16 -12.03 14.40 6.48
C GLU A 16 -10.73 14.15 5.70
N ILE A 17 -10.33 15.13 4.89
CA ILE A 17 -9.06 15.10 4.16
C ILE A 17 -7.95 15.51 5.11
N ILE A 18 -7.06 14.57 5.43
CA ILE A 18 -5.91 14.82 6.31
C ILE A 18 -4.62 15.09 5.55
N GLU A 19 -4.47 14.54 4.34
CA GLU A 19 -3.28 14.75 3.50
C GLU A 19 -3.68 14.77 2.02
N GLN A 20 -3.02 15.63 1.23
CA GLN A 20 -3.21 15.67 -0.22
C GLN A 20 -1.92 16.08 -0.94
N GLY A 21 -1.62 15.45 -2.07
CA GLY A 21 -0.41 15.75 -2.85
C GLY A 21 -0.03 14.66 -3.84
N ALA A 22 1.05 14.87 -4.58
CA ALA A 22 1.62 13.82 -5.42
C ALA A 22 2.13 12.65 -4.55
N HIS A 23 2.13 11.44 -5.12
CA HIS A 23 2.58 10.23 -4.44
C HIS A 23 3.96 10.39 -3.78
N ASP A 24 4.94 10.87 -4.55
CA ASP A 24 6.32 11.04 -4.08
C ASP A 24 6.42 12.06 -2.94
N ASN A 25 5.60 13.13 -3.01
CA ASN A 25 5.57 14.15 -1.97
C ASN A 25 4.99 13.59 -0.66
N LEU A 26 3.90 12.81 -0.74
CA LEU A 26 3.28 12.20 0.45
C LEU A 26 4.13 11.05 1.02
N LEU A 27 4.93 10.37 0.20
CA LEU A 27 5.86 9.35 0.66
C LEU A 27 7.04 9.94 1.44
N HIS A 28 7.53 11.12 1.04
CA HIS A 28 8.60 11.81 1.75
C HIS A 28 8.13 12.52 3.02
N GLN A 29 6.82 12.77 3.14
CA GLN A 29 6.22 13.22 4.40
C GLN A 29 6.16 12.04 5.39
N ASP A 30 6.52 12.28 6.65
CA ASP A 30 6.39 11.29 7.72
C ASP A 30 4.94 11.23 8.24
N GLY A 31 4.01 11.01 7.29
CA GLY A 31 2.57 11.18 7.45
C GLY A 31 1.76 9.88 7.40
N ALA A 32 0.44 10.03 7.46
CA ALA A 32 -0.52 8.93 7.44
C ALA A 32 -0.40 8.10 6.15
N TYR A 33 -0.14 8.75 5.00
CA TYR A 33 0.05 8.07 3.73
C TYR A 33 1.18 7.05 3.76
N LYS A 34 2.37 7.46 4.24
CA LYS A 34 3.55 6.61 4.33
C LYS A 34 3.29 5.39 5.22
N ASN A 35 2.65 5.60 6.36
CA ASN A 35 2.30 4.53 7.29
C ASN A 35 1.34 3.50 6.66
N LEU A 36 0.34 3.96 5.90
CA LEU A 36 -0.58 3.09 5.17
C LEU A 36 0.14 2.24 4.13
N ILE A 37 1.04 2.83 3.35
CA ILE A 37 1.83 2.12 2.32
C ILE A 37 2.75 1.06 2.95
N LEU A 38 3.39 1.39 4.07
CA LEU A 38 4.22 0.46 4.82
C LEU A 38 3.41 -0.74 5.31
N ALA A 39 2.25 -0.49 5.92
CA ALA A 39 1.35 -1.55 6.38
C ALA A 39 0.90 -2.48 5.24
N GLN A 40 0.51 -1.91 4.09
CA GLN A 40 0.14 -2.68 2.90
C GLN A 40 1.31 -3.52 2.38
N THR A 41 2.52 -2.99 2.39
CA THR A 41 3.73 -3.69 1.94
C THR A 41 4.06 -4.88 2.82
N VAL A 42 3.94 -4.71 4.15
CA VAL A 42 4.16 -5.79 5.12
C VAL A 42 3.10 -6.89 4.94
N TRP A 43 1.82 -6.51 4.80
CA TRP A 43 0.73 -7.45 4.54
C TRP A 43 0.93 -8.24 3.24
N ASN A 44 1.31 -7.56 2.16
CA ASN A 44 1.57 -8.17 0.86
C ASN A 44 2.79 -9.12 0.87
N LYS A 45 3.77 -8.89 1.75
CA LYS A 45 4.91 -9.80 1.94
C LYS A 45 4.49 -11.04 2.73
N ALA A 46 3.71 -10.87 3.80
CA ALA A 46 3.24 -11.98 4.63
C ALA A 46 2.32 -12.94 3.86
N SER A 47 1.39 -12.40 3.07
CA SER A 47 0.48 -13.18 2.22
C SER A 47 1.19 -13.97 1.11
N ARG A 48 2.26 -13.43 0.53
CA ARG A 48 3.06 -14.16 -0.48
C ARG A 48 3.86 -15.33 0.09
N HIS A 49 4.16 -15.30 1.39
CA HIS A 49 4.87 -16.40 2.05
C HIS A 49 3.94 -17.59 2.33
N SER A 50 2.68 -17.35 2.70
CA SER A 50 1.69 -18.41 2.96
C SER A 50 1.22 -19.15 1.70
N ASP A 51 1.21 -18.49 0.53
CA ASP A 51 0.87 -19.15 -0.74
C ASP A 51 1.97 -20.08 -1.27
N ARG A 52 3.25 -19.75 -1.02
CA ARG A 52 4.38 -20.59 -1.45
C ARG A 52 4.51 -21.89 -0.66
N THR A 53 4.10 -21.90 0.60
CA THR A 53 4.12 -23.11 1.44
C THR A 53 2.98 -24.07 1.06
N ARG A 54 1.79 -23.57 0.73
CA ARG A 54 0.66 -24.41 0.25
C ARG A 54 0.89 -25.04 -1.11
N LYS A 55 1.49 -24.33 -2.08
CA LYS A 55 1.75 -24.89 -3.42
C LYS A 55 2.78 -26.03 -3.46
N LYS A 56 3.68 -26.13 -2.48
CA LYS A 56 4.63 -27.25 -2.40
C LYS A 56 4.02 -28.53 -1.80
N ALA A 57 3.02 -28.41 -0.94
CA ALA A 57 2.39 -29.56 -0.28
C ALA A 57 1.39 -30.33 -1.17
N SER A 58 0.91 -29.72 -2.25
CA SER A 58 -0.10 -30.32 -3.15
C SER A 58 0.50 -31.04 -4.38
N ARG A 59 1.83 -31.16 -4.49
CA ARG A 59 2.52 -31.84 -5.61
C ARG A 59 3.08 -33.22 -5.23
N HIS A 60 2.61 -33.81 -4.14
CA HIS A 60 2.84 -35.21 -3.80
C HIS A 60 1.51 -35.92 -3.60
#